data_AF-A0A3E0IQY4-F1
#
_entry.id   AF-A0A3E0IQY4-F1
#
_cell.length_a   1.000
_cell.length_b   1.000
_cell.length_c   1.000
_cell.angle_alpha   90.00
_cell.angle_beta   90.00
_cell.angle_gamma   90.00
#
_symmetry.space_group_name_H-M   'P 1'
#
loop_
_entity.id
_entity.type
_entity.pdbx_description
1 polymer ?
#
loop_
_entity_poly.entity_id
_entity_poly.type
_entity_poly.pdbx_seq_one_letter_code
_entity_poly.pdbx_strand_id
1 'polypeptide(L)'
;TAFRNLDEMIDYYDDIIQKYNKWVGLNDNPNSVDFNLGQKYFTVANQNGYGLAYWSWDHMGSNDQSIRSYLTKGWLALHEVGHGFDGWLTDDPKMPLLEVWNNILANEYQMNVEKEEKGWLYQGDQEGFQRYVQDELLDKEVYRHINEFSLKERLDFMTRIVRLTTIEGLTEMLQKLRVESSKNSLSIDMPAWVGEYWLANRGYNGLAYFDLFKIDTPQYLEERLNAYTHSYIYPLAMLIEDEAERQKYVEKLGLATIYELVKSSDIADTQVTAPATIRLSLNGHTLPNGSKVQLLDGTVKVAEAIVENGVAKFDQIRAGVYKVVAPLTEALALPAHAYLVVRENRNNEKTLDYSQIDITQKAISQKVSLQGLSNWEFATVSYDPSTKQVQYRQNKG
;
A
#
# COMPACT_ATOMS: atom_id res chain seq x y z
N THR A 1 2.51 1.40 -33.91
CA THR A 1 2.02 1.27 -35.31
C THR A 1 1.18 2.47 -35.67
N ALA A 2 1.31 3.02 -36.88
CA ALA A 2 0.47 4.14 -37.32
C ALA A 2 -0.98 3.68 -37.57
N PHE A 3 -1.94 4.57 -37.29
CA PHE A 3 -3.34 4.30 -37.60
C PHE A 3 -3.56 4.27 -39.11
N ARG A 4 -4.48 3.42 -39.58
CA ARG A 4 -4.79 3.33 -41.01
C ARG A 4 -5.61 4.51 -41.51
N ASN A 5 -6.45 5.09 -40.66
CA ASN A 5 -7.31 6.23 -40.95
C ASN A 5 -7.68 6.96 -39.65
N LEU A 6 -8.44 8.06 -39.78
CA LEU A 6 -8.86 8.88 -38.65
C LEU A 6 -9.82 8.13 -37.71
N ASP A 7 -10.71 7.28 -38.26
CA ASP A 7 -11.67 6.53 -37.45
C ASP A 7 -10.95 5.56 -36.49
N GLU A 8 -9.94 4.83 -36.97
CA GLU A 8 -9.14 3.95 -36.11
C GLU A 8 -8.40 4.72 -35.01
N MET A 9 -7.96 5.94 -35.31
CA MET A 9 -7.35 6.81 -34.31
C MET A 9 -8.36 7.24 -33.26
N ILE A 10 -9.54 7.70 -33.68
CA ILE A 10 -10.63 8.11 -32.79
C ILE A 10 -11.05 6.94 -31.89
N ASP A 11 -11.31 5.78 -32.49
CA ASP A 11 -11.69 4.56 -31.76
C ASP A 11 -10.65 4.18 -30.70
N TYR A 12 -9.36 4.33 -31.02
CA TYR A 12 -8.28 4.05 -30.07
C TYR A 12 -8.28 5.02 -28.88
N TYR A 13 -8.40 6.32 -29.12
CA TYR A 13 -8.45 7.29 -28.02
C TYR A 13 -9.74 7.18 -27.20
N ASP A 14 -10.88 6.94 -27.85
CA ASP A 14 -12.15 6.70 -27.17
C ASP A 14 -12.07 5.46 -26.27
N ASP A 15 -11.42 4.39 -26.74
CA ASP A 15 -11.21 3.18 -25.94
C ASP A 15 -10.29 3.42 -24.73
N ILE A 16 -9.21 4.18 -24.89
CA ILE A 16 -8.33 4.60 -23.77
C ILE A 16 -9.16 5.36 -22.74
N ILE A 17 -9.85 6.42 -23.17
CA ILE A 17 -10.61 7.30 -22.27
C ILE A 17 -11.72 6.53 -21.57
N GLN A 18 -12.45 5.66 -22.27
CA GLN A 18 -13.49 4.83 -21.67
C GLN A 18 -12.93 3.86 -20.63
N LYS A 19 -11.80 3.20 -20.92
CA LYS A 19 -11.16 2.30 -19.96
C LYS A 19 -10.61 3.05 -18.76
N TYR A 20 -9.99 4.21 -18.96
CA TYR A 20 -9.45 5.01 -17.86
C TYR A 20 -10.57 5.53 -16.97
N ASN A 21 -11.64 6.08 -17.55
CA ASN A 21 -12.86 6.47 -16.81
C ASN A 21 -13.39 5.31 -15.97
N LYS A 22 -13.46 4.10 -16.53
CA LYS A 22 -13.88 2.90 -15.80
C LYS A 22 -12.92 2.56 -14.66
N TRP A 23 -11.61 2.53 -14.91
CA TRP A 23 -10.60 2.16 -13.91
C TRP A 23 -10.46 3.18 -12.78
N VAL A 24 -10.69 4.46 -13.06
CA VAL A 24 -10.78 5.49 -12.01
C VAL A 24 -12.15 5.54 -11.34
N GLY A 25 -13.12 4.73 -11.80
CA GLY A 25 -14.41 4.50 -11.15
C GLY A 25 -15.50 5.53 -11.45
N LEU A 26 -15.40 6.23 -12.57
CA LEU A 26 -16.42 7.19 -13.02
C LEU A 26 -17.66 6.47 -13.59
N ASN A 27 -18.82 7.11 -13.51
CA ASN A 27 -20.10 6.58 -14.00
C ASN A 27 -20.96 7.65 -14.69
N ASP A 28 -22.07 7.23 -15.30
CA ASP A 28 -22.95 8.11 -16.08
C ASP A 28 -24.14 8.67 -15.26
N ASN A 29 -24.16 8.50 -13.93
CA ASN A 29 -25.23 9.03 -13.10
C ASN A 29 -24.94 10.49 -12.72
N PRO A 30 -25.69 11.48 -13.24
CA PRO A 30 -25.43 12.90 -13.00
C PRO A 30 -25.59 13.33 -11.53
N ASN A 31 -26.18 12.48 -10.69
CA ASN A 31 -26.31 12.73 -9.25
C ASN A 31 -25.23 12.03 -8.41
N SER A 32 -24.29 11.31 -9.04
CA SER A 32 -23.19 10.63 -8.36
C SER A 32 -21.99 11.57 -8.17
N VAL A 33 -21.28 11.41 -7.06
CA VAL A 33 -19.96 12.05 -6.86
C VAL A 33 -18.89 11.50 -7.80
N ASP A 34 -19.15 10.36 -8.43
CA ASP A 34 -18.32 9.74 -9.45
C ASP A 34 -18.81 10.05 -10.88
N PHE A 35 -19.68 11.04 -11.06
CA PHE A 35 -20.22 11.36 -12.39
C PHE A 35 -19.11 11.76 -13.37
N ASN A 36 -19.11 11.12 -14.53
CA ASN A 36 -18.23 11.44 -15.64
C ASN A 36 -18.72 12.71 -16.35
N LEU A 37 -18.04 13.84 -16.13
CA LEU A 37 -18.32 15.10 -16.83
C LEU A 37 -17.89 15.11 -18.30
N GLY A 38 -17.24 14.03 -18.76
CA GLY A 38 -16.66 13.93 -20.10
C GLY A 38 -15.35 14.71 -20.18
N GLN A 39 -14.29 14.03 -20.60
CA GLN A 39 -13.00 14.65 -20.89
C GLN A 39 -12.82 14.79 -22.39
N LYS A 40 -12.23 15.90 -22.83
CA LYS A 40 -11.81 16.11 -24.22
C LYS A 40 -10.33 16.44 -24.23
N TYR A 41 -9.61 15.78 -25.10
CA TYR A 41 -8.18 16.01 -25.28
C TYR A 41 -7.96 16.79 -26.57
N PHE A 42 -7.20 17.87 -26.47
CA PHE A 42 -6.74 18.65 -27.61
C PHE A 42 -5.22 18.53 -27.67
N THR A 43 -4.69 18.08 -28.81
CA THR A 43 -3.26 17.81 -28.96
C THR A 43 -2.63 18.79 -29.94
N VAL A 44 -1.57 19.47 -29.52
CA VAL A 44 -0.86 20.48 -30.33
C VAL A 44 0.59 20.08 -30.58
N ALA A 45 1.09 20.43 -31.76
CA ALA A 45 2.53 20.45 -32.01
C ALA A 45 3.10 21.72 -31.40
N ASN A 46 4.06 21.59 -30.48
CA ASN A 46 4.74 22.71 -29.85
C ASN A 46 6.26 22.50 -29.89
N GLN A 47 6.92 23.02 -30.92
CA GLN A 47 8.37 22.88 -31.11
C GLN A 47 9.22 23.35 -29.92
N ASN A 48 8.68 24.23 -29.07
CA ASN A 48 9.38 24.76 -27.90
C ASN A 48 8.67 24.36 -26.60
N GLY A 49 8.04 23.18 -26.60
CA GLY A 49 7.33 22.62 -25.46
C GLY A 49 8.26 22.10 -24.36
N TYR A 50 7.66 21.62 -23.28
CA TYR A 50 8.38 20.97 -22.20
C TYR A 50 8.57 19.47 -22.49
N GLY A 51 9.65 18.88 -21.97
CA GLY A 51 9.89 17.44 -22.04
C GLY A 51 9.94 16.89 -23.47
N LEU A 52 9.60 15.60 -23.62
CA LEU A 52 9.31 14.99 -24.92
C LEU A 52 7.87 15.29 -25.37
N ALA A 53 6.98 15.39 -24.40
CA ALA A 53 5.59 15.77 -24.49
C ALA A 53 5.17 16.31 -23.11
N TYR A 54 3.97 16.88 -23.04
CA TYR A 54 3.41 17.38 -21.80
C TYR A 54 1.88 17.41 -21.84
N TRP A 55 1.29 17.30 -20.67
CA TRP A 55 -0.11 17.60 -20.42
C TRP A 55 -0.24 18.94 -19.68
N SER A 56 -1.26 19.72 -20.05
CA SER A 56 -1.66 20.97 -19.43
C SER A 56 -3.16 20.95 -19.17
N TRP A 57 -3.65 21.93 -18.40
CA TRP A 57 -5.06 22.05 -18.03
C TRP A 57 -6.04 22.16 -19.22
N ASP A 58 -5.57 22.54 -20.41
CA ASP A 58 -6.37 22.74 -21.62
C ASP A 58 -5.91 21.94 -22.86
N HIS A 59 -4.72 21.36 -22.85
CA HIS A 59 -4.19 20.61 -24.00
C HIS A 59 -3.04 19.66 -23.63
N MET A 60 -2.77 18.71 -24.52
CA MET A 60 -1.54 17.95 -24.59
C MET A 60 -0.64 18.54 -25.67
N GLY A 61 0.68 18.53 -25.48
CA GLY A 61 1.65 18.97 -26.46
C GLY A 61 2.66 17.91 -26.82
N SER A 62 3.13 17.90 -28.06
CA SER A 62 4.42 17.29 -28.42
C SER A 62 5.49 18.36 -28.45
N ASN A 63 6.68 18.09 -27.90
CA ASN A 63 7.85 18.95 -28.07
C ASN A 63 8.49 18.76 -29.46
N ASP A 64 7.69 18.96 -30.51
CA ASP A 64 8.06 18.71 -31.90
C ASP A 64 7.23 19.65 -32.81
N GLN A 65 7.68 19.84 -34.04
CA GLN A 65 6.94 20.52 -35.10
C GLN A 65 5.73 19.71 -35.61
N SER A 66 5.52 18.51 -35.08
CA SER A 66 4.46 17.60 -35.50
C SER A 66 3.82 16.87 -34.33
N ILE A 67 2.53 16.54 -34.45
CA ILE A 67 1.82 15.63 -33.55
C ILE A 67 1.98 14.15 -33.97
N ARG A 68 2.89 13.84 -34.90
CA ARG A 68 3.04 12.50 -35.48
C ARG A 68 3.11 11.38 -34.45
N SER A 69 3.76 11.61 -33.31
CA SER A 69 3.86 10.64 -32.22
C SER A 69 2.50 10.25 -31.63
N TYR A 70 1.53 11.18 -31.61
CA TYR A 70 0.15 10.94 -31.21
C TYR A 70 -0.73 10.34 -32.32
N LEU A 71 -0.24 10.30 -33.57
CA LEU A 71 -0.89 9.61 -34.69
C LEU A 71 -0.47 8.14 -34.79
N THR A 72 0.10 7.59 -33.72
CA THR A 72 0.49 6.19 -33.63
C THR A 72 0.09 5.62 -32.27
N LYS A 73 -0.24 4.32 -32.22
CA LYS A 73 -0.42 3.62 -30.94
C LYS A 73 0.92 3.54 -30.22
N GLY A 74 0.90 3.78 -28.90
CA GLY A 74 2.08 3.62 -28.06
C GLY A 74 2.02 4.39 -26.76
N TRP A 75 3.07 4.20 -25.95
CA TRP A 75 3.18 4.70 -24.58
C TRP A 75 2.92 6.21 -24.45
N LEU A 76 3.41 7.01 -25.40
CA LEU A 76 3.23 8.48 -25.34
C LEU A 76 1.75 8.88 -25.24
N ALA A 77 0.90 8.28 -26.08
CA ALA A 77 -0.54 8.58 -26.06
C ALA A 77 -1.18 8.13 -24.74
N LEU A 78 -0.84 6.94 -24.27
CA LEU A 78 -1.36 6.38 -23.01
C LEU A 78 -0.96 7.25 -21.79
N HIS A 79 0.32 7.61 -21.72
CA HIS A 79 0.91 8.42 -20.67
C HIS A 79 0.25 9.80 -20.55
N GLU A 80 0.14 10.50 -21.69
CA GLU A 80 -0.35 11.88 -21.73
C GLU A 80 -1.87 11.98 -21.55
N VAL A 81 -2.62 11.00 -22.06
CA VAL A 81 -4.06 10.87 -21.71
C VAL A 81 -4.19 10.59 -20.21
N GLY A 82 -3.31 9.75 -19.66
CA GLY A 82 -3.28 9.41 -18.23
C GLY A 82 -3.09 10.62 -17.31
N HIS A 83 -2.32 11.64 -17.71
CA HIS A 83 -2.15 12.87 -16.92
C HIS A 83 -3.47 13.61 -16.67
N GLY A 84 -4.47 13.47 -17.55
CA GLY A 84 -5.82 13.97 -17.30
C GLY A 84 -6.52 13.35 -16.08
N PHE A 85 -5.92 12.31 -15.47
CA PHE A 85 -6.40 11.59 -14.29
C PHE A 85 -5.46 11.70 -13.07
N ASP A 86 -4.33 12.42 -13.17
CA ASP A 86 -3.40 12.60 -12.04
C ASP A 86 -4.06 13.36 -10.88
N GLY A 87 -4.88 14.36 -11.18
CA GLY A 87 -5.55 15.15 -10.15
C GLY A 87 -4.57 15.75 -9.14
N TRP A 88 -5.08 16.12 -7.97
CA TRP A 88 -4.31 16.73 -6.89
C TRP A 88 -3.60 15.70 -5.99
N LEU A 89 -3.83 14.40 -6.18
CA LEU A 89 -3.35 13.33 -5.31
C LEU A 89 -1.86 13.04 -5.49
N THR A 90 -1.26 13.41 -6.62
CA THR A 90 0.12 13.05 -6.98
C THR A 90 1.21 13.82 -6.24
N ASP A 91 0.83 14.91 -5.55
CA ASP A 91 1.74 15.89 -4.97
C ASP A 91 2.14 15.59 -3.50
N ASP A 92 2.01 14.34 -3.02
CA ASP A 92 2.46 13.99 -1.67
C ASP A 92 3.99 13.82 -1.60
N PRO A 93 4.73 14.61 -0.80
CA PRO A 93 6.17 14.43 -0.66
C PRO A 93 6.56 13.11 0.02
N LYS A 94 5.67 12.48 0.79
CA LYS A 94 5.92 11.17 1.42
C LYS A 94 5.92 10.03 0.40
N MET A 95 5.21 10.23 -0.71
CA MET A 95 5.06 9.26 -1.78
C MET A 95 4.76 9.99 -3.10
N PRO A 96 5.80 10.54 -3.76
CA PRO A 96 5.64 11.38 -4.94
C PRO A 96 5.32 10.52 -6.15
N LEU A 97 4.14 10.77 -6.72
CA LEU A 97 3.58 9.96 -7.79
C LEU A 97 3.28 10.75 -9.06
N LEU A 98 3.71 12.01 -9.14
CA LEU A 98 3.77 12.74 -10.40
C LEU A 98 4.66 11.96 -11.39
N GLU A 99 4.21 11.80 -12.64
CA GLU A 99 4.84 10.95 -13.68
C GLU A 99 4.83 9.44 -13.36
N VAL A 100 4.12 9.00 -12.32
CA VAL A 100 3.99 7.57 -11.93
C VAL A 100 2.52 7.15 -11.91
N TRP A 101 1.64 7.99 -11.38
CA TRP A 101 0.23 7.68 -11.20
C TRP A 101 -0.50 7.45 -12.52
N ASN A 102 -0.44 8.41 -13.44
CA ASN A 102 -0.93 8.25 -14.81
C ASN A 102 -0.43 6.97 -15.48
N ASN A 103 0.81 6.59 -15.19
CA ASN A 103 1.43 5.41 -15.76
C ASN A 103 0.88 4.09 -15.22
N ILE A 104 0.12 4.09 -14.11
CA ILE A 104 -0.64 2.92 -13.68
C ILE A 104 -1.68 2.55 -14.75
N LEU A 105 -2.42 3.55 -15.25
CA LEU A 105 -3.44 3.37 -16.29
C LEU A 105 -2.80 3.02 -17.64
N ALA A 106 -1.68 3.67 -17.98
CA ALA A 106 -0.91 3.36 -19.19
C ALA A 106 -0.41 1.93 -19.20
N ASN A 107 0.18 1.48 -18.09
CA ASN A 107 0.66 0.11 -17.94
C ASN A 107 -0.50 -0.89 -17.98
N GLU A 108 -1.61 -0.62 -17.28
CA GLU A 108 -2.78 -1.50 -17.27
C GLU A 108 -3.36 -1.70 -18.68
N TYR A 109 -3.44 -0.62 -19.47
CA TYR A 109 -3.90 -0.69 -20.86
C TYR A 109 -2.94 -1.48 -21.75
N GLN A 110 -1.65 -1.15 -21.68
CA GLN A 110 -0.66 -1.81 -22.51
C GLN A 110 -0.59 -3.33 -22.25
N MET A 111 -0.66 -3.73 -20.98
CA MET A 111 -0.55 -5.15 -20.60
C MET A 111 -1.84 -5.94 -20.86
N ASN A 112 -3.00 -5.39 -20.52
CA ASN A 112 -4.25 -6.17 -20.53
C ASN A 112 -5.12 -5.94 -21.77
N VAL A 113 -4.95 -4.80 -22.46
CA VAL A 113 -5.77 -4.41 -23.61
C VAL A 113 -4.98 -4.59 -24.89
N GLU A 114 -3.80 -3.96 -24.98
CA GLU A 114 -2.92 -4.11 -26.14
C GLU A 114 -2.21 -5.46 -26.14
N LYS A 115 -2.05 -6.08 -24.96
CA LYS A 115 -1.29 -7.33 -24.75
C LYS A 115 0.12 -7.22 -25.31
N GLU A 116 0.75 -6.06 -25.13
CA GLU A 116 2.10 -5.79 -25.60
C GLU A 116 3.11 -6.45 -24.64
N GLU A 117 3.62 -7.62 -25.02
CA GLU A 117 4.47 -8.47 -24.20
C GLU A 117 5.74 -7.77 -23.69
N LYS A 118 6.30 -6.83 -24.47
CA LYS A 118 7.48 -6.08 -24.03
C LYS A 118 7.10 -4.99 -23.03
N GLY A 119 6.03 -4.28 -23.31
CA GLY A 119 5.62 -3.09 -22.56
C GLY A 119 6.70 -2.01 -22.44
N TRP A 120 6.34 -0.85 -21.89
CA TRP A 120 7.30 0.21 -21.59
C TRP A 120 8.00 -0.01 -20.27
N LEU A 121 7.27 -0.47 -19.25
CA LEU A 121 7.77 -0.65 -17.88
C LEU A 121 8.95 -1.63 -17.87
N TYR A 122 8.68 -2.87 -18.29
CA TYR A 122 9.63 -3.99 -18.16
C TYR A 122 10.47 -4.29 -19.42
N GLN A 123 10.09 -3.76 -20.58
CA GLN A 123 10.80 -3.98 -21.85
C GLN A 123 11.01 -5.46 -22.22
N GLY A 124 10.10 -6.34 -21.77
CA GLY A 124 10.10 -7.78 -22.00
C GLY A 124 10.84 -8.60 -20.94
N ASP A 125 11.38 -7.97 -19.90
CA ASP A 125 12.08 -8.66 -18.81
C ASP A 125 11.59 -8.19 -17.43
N GLN A 126 10.34 -8.55 -17.10
CA GLN A 126 9.73 -8.19 -15.81
C GLN A 126 10.51 -8.79 -14.65
N GLU A 127 10.89 -10.07 -14.75
CA GLU A 127 11.62 -10.76 -13.69
C GLU A 127 13.00 -10.15 -13.46
N GLY A 128 13.76 -9.85 -14.52
CA GLY A 128 15.06 -9.20 -14.41
C GLY A 128 14.98 -7.79 -13.83
N PHE A 129 13.98 -7.00 -14.23
CA PHE A 129 13.75 -5.67 -13.66
C PHE A 129 13.40 -5.75 -12.16
N GLN A 130 12.50 -6.66 -11.79
CA GLN A 130 12.07 -6.79 -10.39
C GLN A 130 13.16 -7.38 -9.49
N ARG A 131 14.02 -8.24 -10.03
CA ARG A 131 15.25 -8.70 -9.36
C ARG A 131 16.17 -7.52 -9.06
N TYR A 132 16.44 -6.68 -10.06
CA TYR A 132 17.25 -5.48 -9.88
C TYR A 132 16.70 -4.58 -8.75
N VAL A 133 15.39 -4.31 -8.74
CA VAL A 133 14.76 -3.51 -7.67
C VAL A 133 14.91 -4.19 -6.31
N GLN A 134 14.73 -5.51 -6.22
CA GLN A 134 14.92 -6.24 -4.97
C GLN A 134 16.37 -6.18 -4.49
N ASP A 135 17.35 -6.33 -5.39
CA ASP A 135 18.76 -6.27 -5.05
C ASP A 135 19.14 -4.89 -4.49
N GLU A 136 18.62 -3.81 -5.10
CA GLU A 136 18.76 -2.43 -4.58
C GLU A 136 18.14 -2.27 -3.18
N LEU A 137 16.97 -2.88 -2.92
CA LEU A 137 16.33 -2.85 -1.60
C LEU A 137 17.08 -3.63 -0.52
N LEU A 138 17.90 -4.62 -0.91
CA LEU A 138 18.67 -5.46 0.00
C LEU A 138 20.10 -4.95 0.23
N ASP A 139 20.58 -4.01 -0.59
CA ASP A 139 21.87 -3.38 -0.40
C ASP A 139 21.84 -2.49 0.85
N LYS A 140 22.56 -2.94 1.88
CA LYS A 140 22.60 -2.29 3.20
C LYS A 140 23.41 -0.99 3.20
N GLU A 141 24.24 -0.78 2.19
CA GLU A 141 25.02 0.45 2.03
C GLU A 141 24.18 1.57 1.39
N VAL A 142 23.02 1.22 0.83
CA VAL A 142 22.16 2.12 0.06
C VAL A 142 20.83 2.29 0.81
N TYR A 143 20.76 3.30 1.68
CA TYR A 143 19.49 3.70 2.28
C TYR A 143 18.71 4.55 1.28
N ARG A 144 17.72 3.96 0.59
CA ARG A 144 16.89 4.68 -0.39
C ARG A 144 15.45 4.88 0.07
N HIS A 145 15.03 6.14 0.17
CA HIS A 145 13.61 6.51 0.29
C HIS A 145 12.91 6.35 -1.06
N ILE A 146 11.59 6.10 -1.07
CA ILE A 146 10.81 5.91 -2.32
C ILE A 146 11.02 7.05 -3.34
N ASN A 147 11.32 8.26 -2.86
CA ASN A 147 11.57 9.46 -3.67
C ASN A 147 12.86 9.37 -4.50
N GLU A 148 13.81 8.53 -4.08
CA GLU A 148 15.09 8.32 -4.76
C GLU A 148 14.99 7.21 -5.81
N PHE A 149 13.85 6.52 -5.89
CA PHE A 149 13.53 5.58 -6.95
C PHE A 149 13.13 6.30 -8.25
N SER A 150 13.64 5.79 -9.36
CA SER A 150 13.25 6.21 -10.70
C SER A 150 11.75 6.03 -10.93
N LEU A 151 11.22 6.69 -11.96
CA LEU A 151 9.80 6.59 -12.31
C LEU A 151 9.36 5.14 -12.55
N LYS A 152 10.20 4.32 -13.19
CA LYS A 152 9.90 2.91 -13.44
C LYS A 152 9.89 2.07 -12.17
N GLU A 153 10.81 2.31 -11.26
CA GLU A 153 10.88 1.58 -9.99
C GLU A 153 9.67 1.92 -9.10
N ARG A 154 9.28 3.21 -9.05
CA ARG A 154 8.04 3.63 -8.38
C ARG A 154 6.78 3.08 -9.07
N LEU A 155 6.78 2.98 -10.40
CA LEU A 155 5.67 2.36 -11.13
C LEU A 155 5.60 0.84 -10.87
N ASP A 156 6.73 0.13 -10.77
CA ASP A 156 6.75 -1.27 -10.37
C ASP A 156 6.17 -1.46 -8.96
N PHE A 157 6.51 -0.57 -8.02
CA PHE A 157 5.88 -0.55 -6.70
C PHE A 157 4.35 -0.49 -6.79
N MET A 158 3.82 0.46 -7.56
CA MET A 158 2.36 0.63 -7.71
C MET A 158 1.71 -0.53 -8.45
N THR A 159 2.35 -1.05 -9.51
CA THR A 159 1.77 -2.13 -10.33
C THR A 159 1.81 -3.48 -9.63
N ARG A 160 2.71 -3.72 -8.67
CA ARG A 160 2.63 -4.88 -7.76
C ARG A 160 1.37 -4.83 -6.88
N ILE A 161 0.97 -3.63 -6.41
CA ILE A 161 -0.28 -3.45 -5.69
C ILE A 161 -1.48 -3.69 -6.62
N VAL A 162 -1.43 -3.19 -7.86
CA VAL A 162 -2.48 -3.48 -8.87
C VAL A 162 -2.59 -4.98 -9.14
N ARG A 163 -1.49 -5.71 -9.34
CA ARG A 163 -1.54 -7.16 -9.57
C ARG A 163 -2.04 -7.94 -8.36
N LEU A 164 -1.73 -7.48 -7.14
CA LEU A 164 -2.26 -8.07 -5.91
C LEU A 164 -3.77 -7.84 -5.74
N THR A 165 -4.23 -6.62 -6.03
CA THR A 165 -5.59 -6.16 -5.67
C THR A 165 -6.56 -6.10 -6.84
N THR A 166 -6.06 -6.33 -8.07
CA THR A 166 -6.65 -5.95 -9.37
C THR A 166 -6.85 -4.45 -9.54
N ILE A 167 -7.08 -3.96 -10.77
CA ILE A 167 -7.33 -2.54 -11.03
C ILE A 167 -8.57 -2.03 -10.27
N GLU A 168 -9.50 -2.92 -9.93
CA GLU A 168 -10.66 -2.65 -9.10
C GLU A 168 -10.30 -2.12 -7.71
N GLY A 169 -9.13 -2.49 -7.16
CA GLY A 169 -8.66 -1.92 -5.89
C GLY A 169 -8.37 -0.42 -5.98
N LEU A 170 -7.79 0.02 -7.10
CA LEU A 170 -7.58 1.43 -7.42
C LEU A 170 -8.93 2.14 -7.62
N THR A 171 -9.84 1.51 -8.37
CA THR A 171 -11.20 2.01 -8.62
C THR A 171 -11.94 2.30 -7.32
N GLU A 172 -11.99 1.33 -6.42
CA GLU A 172 -12.67 1.46 -5.12
C GLU A 172 -12.04 2.53 -4.24
N MET A 173 -10.70 2.62 -4.22
CA MET A 173 -10.00 3.68 -3.49
C MET A 173 -10.43 5.07 -3.98
N LEU A 174 -10.43 5.29 -5.30
CA LEU A 174 -10.76 6.59 -5.88
C LEU A 174 -12.22 6.98 -5.68
N GLN A 175 -13.14 6.02 -5.77
CA GLN A 175 -14.56 6.24 -5.45
C GLN A 175 -14.73 6.67 -3.99
N LYS A 176 -14.05 5.99 -3.05
CA LYS A 176 -14.07 6.38 -1.63
C LYS A 176 -13.51 7.77 -1.41
N LEU A 177 -12.39 8.11 -2.06
CA LEU A 177 -11.82 9.45 -1.95
C LEU A 177 -12.76 10.54 -2.46
N ARG A 178 -13.48 10.32 -3.57
CA ARG A 178 -14.49 11.27 -4.06
C ARG A 178 -15.68 11.40 -3.11
N VAL A 179 -16.16 10.30 -2.53
CA VAL A 179 -17.19 10.32 -1.48
C VAL A 179 -16.74 11.15 -0.27
N GLU A 180 -15.52 10.95 0.22
CA GLU A 180 -15.01 11.69 1.38
C GLU A 180 -14.76 13.17 1.05
N SER A 181 -14.21 13.46 -0.13
CA SER A 181 -14.01 14.83 -0.64
C SER A 181 -15.33 15.60 -0.82
N SER A 182 -16.42 14.91 -1.17
CA SER A 182 -17.74 15.53 -1.27
C SER A 182 -18.31 16.00 0.08
N LYS A 183 -17.82 15.43 1.18
CA LYS A 183 -18.28 15.73 2.55
C LYS A 183 -17.36 16.72 3.26
N ASN A 184 -16.04 16.58 3.05
CA ASN A 184 -15.01 17.30 3.79
C ASN A 184 -13.85 17.67 2.86
N SER A 185 -13.14 18.74 3.18
CA SER A 185 -11.83 19.00 2.57
C SER A 185 -10.83 17.93 2.99
N LEU A 186 -10.17 17.29 2.03
CA LEU A 186 -9.14 16.29 2.27
C LEU A 186 -7.75 16.93 2.14
N SER A 187 -6.83 16.58 3.04
CA SER A 187 -5.40 16.83 2.87
C SER A 187 -4.77 15.68 2.09
N ILE A 188 -3.76 15.98 1.26
CA ILE A 188 -3.02 14.95 0.53
C ILE A 188 -2.31 14.03 1.54
N ASP A 189 -2.63 12.73 1.48
CA ASP A 189 -1.96 11.69 2.26
C ASP A 189 -1.95 10.35 1.50
N MET A 190 -1.05 10.24 0.51
CA MET A 190 -0.92 9.07 -0.35
C MET A 190 -0.63 7.78 0.43
N PRO A 191 0.30 7.73 1.41
CA PRO A 191 0.49 6.54 2.22
C PRO A 191 -0.80 6.10 2.94
N ALA A 192 -1.58 7.04 3.48
CA ALA A 192 -2.85 6.71 4.13
C ALA A 192 -3.89 6.21 3.12
N TRP A 193 -4.01 6.83 1.96
CA TRP A 193 -4.98 6.40 0.95
C TRP A 193 -4.65 5.02 0.37
N VAL A 194 -3.38 4.76 0.02
CA VAL A 194 -2.96 3.44 -0.45
C VAL A 194 -3.07 2.41 0.68
N GLY A 195 -2.58 2.74 1.89
CA GLY A 195 -2.58 1.83 3.03
C GLY A 195 -3.98 1.45 3.52
N GLU A 196 -4.87 2.44 3.66
CA GLU A 196 -6.22 2.22 4.19
C GLU A 196 -7.23 1.90 3.10
N TYR A 197 -7.34 2.78 2.10
CA TYR A 197 -8.46 2.73 1.17
C TYR A 197 -8.28 1.72 0.05
N TRP A 198 -7.04 1.51 -0.41
CA TRP A 198 -6.71 0.49 -1.41
C TRP A 198 -6.43 -0.87 -0.76
N LEU A 199 -5.53 -0.92 0.22
CA LEU A 199 -5.06 -2.18 0.81
C LEU A 199 -5.95 -2.67 1.95
N ALA A 200 -6.12 -1.90 3.03
CA ALA A 200 -6.83 -2.39 4.23
C ALA A 200 -8.30 -2.73 3.95
N ASN A 201 -9.00 -1.95 3.15
CA ASN A 201 -10.38 -2.26 2.75
C ASN A 201 -10.55 -3.62 2.04
N ARG A 202 -9.46 -4.17 1.49
CA ARG A 202 -9.44 -5.45 0.80
C ARG A 202 -8.75 -6.55 1.62
N GLY A 203 -8.48 -6.30 2.90
CA GLY A 203 -7.95 -7.30 3.81
C GLY A 203 -6.42 -7.40 3.85
N TYR A 204 -5.70 -6.40 3.31
CA TYR A 204 -4.23 -6.38 3.25
C TYR A 204 -3.63 -5.39 4.26
N ASN A 205 -2.52 -5.75 4.89
CA ASN A 205 -1.70 -4.80 5.64
C ASN A 205 -0.41 -4.49 4.86
N GLY A 206 -0.27 -3.23 4.43
CA GLY A 206 0.83 -2.75 3.59
C GLY A 206 2.07 -2.27 4.35
N LEU A 207 2.06 -2.17 5.69
CA LEU A 207 3.13 -1.50 6.45
C LEU A 207 4.52 -2.10 6.18
N ALA A 208 4.63 -3.43 6.17
CA ALA A 208 5.90 -4.09 5.88
C ALA A 208 6.42 -3.84 4.46
N TYR A 209 5.51 -3.64 3.50
CA TYR A 209 5.87 -3.30 2.13
C TYR A 209 6.26 -1.82 2.00
N PHE A 210 5.59 -0.93 2.73
CA PHE A 210 5.96 0.50 2.80
C PHE A 210 7.36 0.68 3.41
N ASP A 211 7.68 -0.09 4.46
CA ASP A 211 8.99 -0.08 5.12
C ASP A 211 10.14 -0.60 4.25
N LEU A 212 9.86 -1.46 3.27
CA LEU A 212 10.86 -1.85 2.28
C LEU A 212 11.34 -0.63 1.49
N PHE A 213 10.42 0.24 1.08
CA PHE A 213 10.69 1.45 0.30
C PHE A 213 10.91 2.70 1.18
N LYS A 214 11.01 2.51 2.50
CA LYS A 214 11.19 3.57 3.50
C LYS A 214 10.16 4.69 3.38
N ILE A 215 8.93 4.36 2.99
CA ILE A 215 7.85 5.36 2.92
C ILE A 215 7.58 5.87 4.33
N ASP A 216 7.66 7.19 4.52
CA ASP A 216 7.32 7.82 5.79
C ASP A 216 5.83 7.60 6.12
N THR A 217 5.57 6.69 7.07
CA THR A 217 4.23 6.44 7.60
C THR A 217 4.09 7.13 8.96
N PRO A 218 3.19 8.11 9.11
CA PRO A 218 3.01 8.77 10.40
C PRO A 218 2.42 7.79 11.43
N GLN A 219 2.78 7.94 12.71
CA GLN A 219 2.36 7.03 13.79
C GLN A 219 0.85 6.75 13.81
N TYR A 220 0.02 7.77 13.54
CA TYR A 220 -1.44 7.60 13.51
C TYR A 220 -1.88 6.57 12.46
N LEU A 221 -1.20 6.50 11.31
CA LEU A 221 -1.51 5.60 10.20
C LEU A 221 -1.06 4.20 10.58
N GLU A 222 0.14 4.06 11.14
CA GLU A 222 0.65 2.78 11.59
C GLU A 222 -0.25 2.15 12.67
N GLU A 223 -0.67 2.94 13.67
CA GLU A 223 -1.60 2.50 14.72
C GLU A 223 -2.93 2.03 14.15
N ARG A 224 -3.46 2.76 13.16
CA ARG A 224 -4.73 2.43 12.50
C ARG A 224 -4.63 1.17 11.66
N LEU A 225 -3.57 1.05 10.85
CA LEU A 225 -3.35 -0.14 10.02
C LEU A 225 -3.06 -1.37 10.87
N ASN A 226 -2.35 -1.20 11.99
CA ASN A 226 -2.11 -2.26 12.96
C ASN A 226 -3.36 -2.65 13.76
N ALA A 227 -4.36 -1.76 13.91
CA ALA A 227 -5.62 -2.10 14.57
C ALA A 227 -6.45 -3.11 13.76
N TYR A 228 -6.28 -3.15 12.43
CA TYR A 228 -6.92 -4.16 11.60
C TYR A 228 -6.33 -5.56 11.81
N THR A 229 -7.17 -6.58 11.60
CA THR A 229 -6.78 -7.99 11.63
C THR A 229 -6.49 -8.50 10.23
N HIS A 230 -5.63 -7.80 9.49
CA HIS A 230 -5.27 -8.12 8.11
C HIS A 230 -3.93 -8.85 8.03
N SER A 231 -3.79 -9.72 7.01
CA SER A 231 -2.51 -10.34 6.71
C SER A 231 -1.56 -9.32 6.08
N TYR A 232 -0.30 -9.31 6.52
CA TYR A 232 0.74 -8.50 5.90
C TYR A 232 1.09 -9.03 4.52
N ILE A 233 1.40 -8.11 3.61
CA ILE A 233 1.86 -8.38 2.25
C ILE A 233 3.37 -8.18 2.14
N TYR A 234 4.03 -9.00 1.33
CA TYR A 234 5.47 -8.93 1.11
C TYR A 234 5.88 -9.64 -0.19
N PRO A 235 7.01 -9.28 -0.83
CA PRO A 235 7.50 -10.01 -2.00
C PRO A 235 7.85 -11.48 -1.67
N LEU A 236 7.33 -12.43 -2.45
CA LEU A 236 7.56 -13.87 -2.23
C LEU A 236 9.06 -14.23 -2.22
N ALA A 237 9.83 -13.70 -3.17
CA ALA A 237 11.28 -13.89 -3.27
C ALA A 237 12.07 -13.35 -2.08
N MET A 238 11.48 -12.49 -1.25
CA MET A 238 12.11 -12.04 -0.01
C MET A 238 11.77 -12.94 1.18
N LEU A 239 10.72 -13.77 1.12
CA LEU A 239 10.34 -14.67 2.22
C LEU A 239 10.96 -16.05 2.08
N ILE A 240 10.96 -16.59 0.86
CA ILE A 240 11.39 -17.96 0.55
C ILE A 240 12.53 -17.90 -0.47
N GLU A 241 13.62 -18.61 -0.21
CA GLU A 241 14.77 -18.75 -1.09
C GLU A 241 14.72 -20.04 -1.92
N ASP A 242 14.15 -21.11 -1.36
CA ASP A 242 13.96 -22.40 -2.04
C ASP A 242 13.13 -22.22 -3.33
N GLU A 243 13.73 -22.62 -4.46
CA GLU A 243 13.18 -22.39 -5.79
C GLU A 243 11.90 -23.19 -6.04
N ALA A 244 11.88 -24.46 -5.64
CA ALA A 244 10.74 -25.35 -5.84
C ALA A 244 9.53 -24.88 -5.02
N GLU A 245 9.76 -24.51 -3.76
CA GLU A 245 8.73 -23.99 -2.86
C GLU A 245 8.22 -22.63 -3.33
N ARG A 246 9.06 -21.74 -3.88
CA ARG A 246 8.58 -20.51 -4.51
C ARG A 246 7.71 -20.77 -5.72
N GLN A 247 8.15 -21.65 -6.62
CA GLN A 247 7.39 -21.92 -7.85
C GLN A 247 6.02 -22.50 -7.56
N LYS A 248 5.90 -23.34 -6.53
CA LYS A 248 4.60 -23.81 -6.02
C LYS A 248 3.63 -22.65 -5.77
N TYR A 249 4.09 -21.54 -5.17
CA TYR A 249 3.22 -20.38 -4.90
C TYR A 249 3.00 -19.48 -6.11
N VAL A 250 3.98 -19.35 -7.01
CA VAL A 250 3.79 -18.66 -8.29
C VAL A 250 2.65 -19.32 -9.07
N GLU A 251 2.67 -20.65 -9.21
CA GLU A 251 1.62 -21.40 -9.90
C GLU A 251 0.28 -21.35 -9.15
N LYS A 252 0.28 -21.58 -7.83
CA LYS A 252 -0.93 -21.60 -6.99
C LYS A 252 -1.68 -20.26 -7.03
N LEU A 253 -0.96 -19.15 -7.05
CA LEU A 253 -1.52 -17.80 -6.94
C LEU A 253 -1.60 -17.07 -8.29
N GLY A 254 -1.04 -17.66 -9.36
CA GLY A 254 -0.99 -17.02 -10.67
C GLY A 254 -0.11 -15.76 -10.69
N LEU A 255 1.01 -15.77 -9.96
CA LEU A 255 1.92 -14.62 -9.89
C LEU A 255 2.64 -14.44 -11.23
N ALA A 256 2.83 -13.18 -11.64
CA ALA A 256 3.61 -12.87 -12.83
C ALA A 256 5.09 -13.28 -12.70
N THR A 257 5.65 -13.12 -11.49
CA THR A 257 7.02 -13.54 -11.14
C THR A 257 7.09 -13.90 -9.65
N ILE A 258 8.22 -14.45 -9.20
CA ILE A 258 8.51 -14.66 -7.77
C ILE A 258 8.64 -13.36 -6.96
N TYR A 259 8.72 -12.19 -7.59
CA TYR A 259 8.88 -10.90 -6.92
C TYR A 259 7.53 -10.24 -6.60
N GLU A 260 6.42 -10.82 -7.02
CA GLU A 260 5.08 -10.32 -6.70
C GLU A 260 4.74 -10.41 -5.20
N LEU A 261 3.77 -9.60 -4.78
CA LEU A 261 3.31 -9.54 -3.40
C LEU A 261 2.44 -10.74 -3.07
N VAL A 262 2.68 -11.34 -1.91
CA VAL A 262 1.84 -12.39 -1.34
C VAL A 262 1.44 -12.01 0.07
N LYS A 263 0.25 -12.43 0.53
CA LYS A 263 -0.06 -12.40 1.96
C LYS A 263 0.66 -13.53 2.66
N SER A 264 0.99 -13.33 3.92
CA SER A 264 1.45 -14.43 4.80
C SER A 264 0.47 -15.60 4.85
N SER A 265 -0.83 -15.34 4.68
CA SER A 265 -1.87 -16.37 4.65
C SER A 265 -1.92 -17.15 3.33
N ASP A 266 -1.44 -16.58 2.21
CA ASP A 266 -1.41 -17.27 0.92
C ASP A 266 -0.39 -18.43 0.89
N ILE A 267 0.67 -18.28 1.70
CA ILE A 267 1.77 -19.25 1.88
C ILE A 267 1.67 -20.02 3.21
N ALA A 268 0.48 -20.08 3.82
CA ALA A 268 0.31 -20.70 5.14
C ALA A 268 0.66 -22.20 5.20
N ASP A 269 0.62 -22.89 4.05
CA ASP A 269 0.97 -24.31 3.92
C ASP A 269 2.46 -24.57 3.63
N THR A 270 3.30 -23.52 3.71
CA THR A 270 4.74 -23.67 3.47
C THR A 270 5.43 -24.52 4.53
N GLN A 271 6.37 -25.35 4.07
CA GLN A 271 7.25 -26.12 4.93
C GLN A 271 8.53 -25.35 5.29
N VAL A 272 8.76 -24.19 4.67
CA VAL A 272 9.91 -23.33 4.95
C VAL A 272 9.66 -22.63 6.28
N THR A 273 10.43 -23.04 7.27
CA THR A 273 10.38 -22.49 8.63
C THR A 273 11.77 -21.99 9.04
N ALA A 274 11.80 -20.99 9.91
CA ALA A 274 13.03 -20.47 10.48
C ALA A 274 12.83 -20.13 11.96
N PRO A 275 13.91 -20.20 12.77
CA PRO A 275 13.87 -19.66 14.12
C PRO A 275 13.73 -18.13 14.06
N ALA A 276 13.11 -17.56 15.09
CA ALA A 276 12.98 -16.12 15.23
C ALA A 276 13.09 -15.67 16.68
N THR A 277 13.52 -14.43 16.90
CA THR A 277 13.68 -13.85 18.23
C THR A 277 13.05 -12.47 18.32
N ILE A 278 12.24 -12.25 19.36
CA ILE A 278 11.74 -10.93 19.74
C ILE A 278 12.45 -10.50 21.03
N ARG A 279 13.13 -9.36 20.98
CA ARG A 279 13.82 -8.75 22.13
C ARG A 279 12.97 -7.61 22.67
N LEU A 280 12.81 -7.54 23.98
CA LEU A 280 12.02 -6.51 24.66
C LEU A 280 12.97 -5.57 25.36
N SER A 281 13.11 -4.35 24.83
CA SER A 281 13.76 -3.24 25.51
C SER A 281 12.76 -2.65 26.50
N LEU A 282 12.77 -3.15 27.74
CA LEU A 282 11.76 -2.83 28.74
C LEU A 282 11.92 -1.44 29.38
N ASN A 283 13.07 -0.77 29.20
CA ASN A 283 13.30 0.60 29.66
C ASN A 283 12.88 0.86 31.13
N GLY A 284 13.23 -0.09 32.00
CA GLY A 284 12.93 -0.07 33.44
C GLY A 284 11.65 -0.79 33.84
N HIS A 285 10.75 -1.10 32.89
CA HIS A 285 9.53 -1.85 33.16
C HIS A 285 9.81 -3.30 33.57
N THR A 286 8.90 -3.86 34.36
CA THR A 286 8.82 -5.28 34.71
C THR A 286 7.63 -5.94 34.01
N LEU A 287 7.79 -7.20 33.62
CA LEU A 287 6.72 -8.01 33.05
C LEU A 287 6.15 -8.97 34.11
N PRO A 288 4.83 -9.22 34.12
CA PRO A 288 4.26 -10.29 34.91
C PRO A 288 4.91 -11.65 34.60
N ASN A 289 5.02 -12.51 35.61
CA ASN A 289 5.53 -13.87 35.44
C ASN A 289 4.73 -14.64 34.37
N GLY A 290 5.45 -15.30 33.45
CA GLY A 290 4.82 -16.07 32.36
C GLY A 290 4.26 -15.21 31.21
N SER A 291 4.62 -13.92 31.15
CA SER A 291 4.29 -13.05 30.01
C SER A 291 4.71 -13.66 28.68
N LYS A 292 3.89 -13.49 27.64
CA LYS A 292 4.10 -14.08 26.32
C LYS A 292 4.10 -13.02 25.23
N VAL A 293 4.91 -13.24 24.19
CA VAL A 293 4.77 -12.59 22.89
C VAL A 293 3.99 -13.53 21.96
N GLN A 294 3.07 -12.98 21.17
CA GLN A 294 2.34 -13.73 20.15
C GLN A 294 2.64 -13.19 18.75
N LEU A 295 2.65 -14.08 17.77
CA LEU A 295 2.75 -13.76 16.35
C LEU A 295 1.41 -14.07 15.69
N LEU A 296 0.78 -13.05 15.09
CA LEU A 296 -0.51 -13.19 14.40
C LEU A 296 -0.39 -12.97 12.90
N ASP A 297 -1.12 -13.79 12.14
CA ASP A 297 -1.43 -13.59 10.72
C ASP A 297 -2.94 -13.34 10.60
N GLY A 298 -3.33 -12.08 10.41
CA GLY A 298 -4.72 -11.66 10.57
C GLY A 298 -5.26 -12.00 11.96
N THR A 299 -6.27 -12.87 12.04
CA THR A 299 -6.83 -13.38 13.30
C THR A 299 -6.20 -14.68 13.79
N VAL A 300 -5.31 -15.30 13.00
CA VAL A 300 -4.72 -16.60 13.30
C VAL A 300 -3.46 -16.42 14.13
N LYS A 301 -3.42 -17.03 15.32
CA LYS A 301 -2.20 -17.11 16.12
C LYS A 301 -1.27 -18.17 15.54
N VAL A 302 -0.16 -17.72 14.94
CA VAL A 302 0.84 -18.58 14.30
C VAL A 302 1.79 -19.16 15.34
N ALA A 303 2.18 -18.37 16.34
CA ALA A 303 3.01 -18.84 17.44
C ALA A 303 2.87 -17.97 18.69
N GLU A 304 3.32 -18.51 19.82
CA GLU A 304 3.54 -17.77 21.06
C GLU A 304 4.79 -18.30 21.77
N ALA A 305 5.47 -17.41 22.49
CA ALA A 305 6.64 -17.75 23.28
C ALA A 305 6.61 -16.98 24.61
N ILE A 306 7.05 -17.64 25.68
CA ILE A 306 7.23 -17.02 27.00
C ILE A 306 8.45 -16.09 26.92
N VAL A 307 8.35 -14.93 27.55
CA VAL A 307 9.46 -13.99 27.67
C VAL A 307 10.37 -14.43 28.82
N GLU A 308 11.61 -14.77 28.49
CA GLU A 308 12.66 -15.08 29.45
C GLU A 308 13.78 -14.04 29.33
N ASN A 309 14.10 -13.36 30.43
CA ASN A 309 15.13 -12.31 30.47
C ASN A 309 14.98 -11.25 29.36
N GLY A 310 13.74 -10.82 29.10
CA GLY A 310 13.43 -9.84 28.05
C GLY A 310 13.51 -10.38 26.62
N VAL A 311 13.55 -11.70 26.43
CA VAL A 311 13.64 -12.33 25.11
C VAL A 311 12.56 -13.40 24.94
N ALA A 312 11.81 -13.32 23.84
CA ALA A 312 10.92 -14.39 23.39
C ALA A 312 11.55 -15.08 22.19
N LYS A 313 11.79 -16.39 22.29
CA LYS A 313 12.38 -17.21 21.23
C LYS A 313 11.35 -18.14 20.62
N PHE A 314 11.40 -18.26 19.30
CA PHE A 314 10.55 -19.15 18.53
C PHE A 314 11.43 -20.07 17.71
N ASP A 315 11.26 -21.40 17.86
CA ASP A 315 12.16 -22.37 17.24
C ASP A 315 11.87 -22.58 15.75
N GLN A 316 10.58 -22.65 15.39
CA GLN A 316 10.15 -22.89 14.01
C GLN A 316 8.91 -22.06 13.69
N ILE A 317 9.12 -20.97 12.96
CA ILE A 317 8.05 -20.13 12.42
C ILE A 317 8.08 -20.23 10.91
N ARG A 318 6.94 -20.52 10.27
CA ARG A 318 6.83 -20.53 8.81
C ARG A 318 7.19 -19.16 8.22
N ALA A 319 7.76 -19.13 7.03
CA ALA A 319 8.08 -17.87 6.34
C ALA A 319 6.83 -16.98 6.19
N GLY A 320 6.99 -15.67 6.35
CA GLY A 320 5.87 -14.72 6.36
C GLY A 320 6.16 -13.46 7.17
N VAL A 321 5.16 -12.58 7.26
CA VAL A 321 5.19 -11.35 8.03
C VAL A 321 4.05 -11.36 9.05
N TYR A 322 4.40 -11.22 10.32
CA TYR A 322 3.46 -11.40 11.44
C TYR A 322 3.34 -10.15 12.29
N LYS A 323 2.11 -9.82 12.68
CA LYS A 323 1.88 -8.85 13.75
C LYS A 323 2.47 -9.39 15.04
N VAL A 324 3.26 -8.56 15.73
CA VAL A 324 3.80 -8.90 17.04
C VAL A 324 2.87 -8.34 18.11
N VAL A 325 2.29 -9.22 18.92
CA VAL A 325 1.50 -8.84 20.10
C VAL A 325 2.41 -8.94 21.31
N ALA A 326 2.79 -7.78 21.84
CA ALA A 326 3.64 -7.66 23.01
C ALA A 326 2.84 -7.85 24.31
N PRO A 327 3.45 -8.42 25.37
CA PRO A 327 2.82 -8.47 26.68
C PRO A 327 2.71 -7.08 27.32
N LEU A 328 1.70 -6.90 28.16
CA LEU A 328 1.56 -5.71 28.98
C LEU A 328 2.55 -5.76 30.16
N THR A 329 3.18 -4.63 30.48
CA THR A 329 4.00 -4.53 31.70
C THR A 329 3.14 -4.45 32.96
N GLU A 330 3.73 -4.65 34.14
CA GLU A 330 3.03 -4.46 35.41
C GLU A 330 2.51 -3.01 35.59
N ALA A 331 3.19 -2.06 34.94
CA ALA A 331 2.81 -0.64 34.89
C ALA A 331 1.81 -0.31 33.76
N LEU A 332 1.24 -1.32 33.09
CA LEU A 332 0.27 -1.16 31.99
C LEU A 332 0.85 -0.48 30.73
N ALA A 333 2.15 -0.61 30.49
CA ALA A 333 2.81 -0.09 29.29
C ALA A 333 2.85 -1.12 28.16
N LEU A 334 2.75 -0.64 26.93
CA LEU A 334 3.00 -1.38 25.69
C LEU A 334 4.10 -0.69 24.88
N PRO A 335 4.86 -1.43 24.07
CA PRO A 335 5.77 -0.83 23.11
C PRO A 335 4.99 -0.22 21.94
N ALA A 336 5.69 0.53 21.09
CA ALA A 336 5.17 0.83 19.76
C ALA A 336 4.79 -0.47 19.04
N HIS A 337 3.77 -0.40 18.19
CA HIS A 337 3.36 -1.54 17.40
C HIS A 337 4.54 -2.05 16.55
N ALA A 338 4.53 -3.34 16.21
CA ALA A 338 5.58 -3.94 15.42
C ALA A 338 5.06 -5.16 14.66
N TYR A 339 5.77 -5.48 13.59
CA TYR A 339 5.67 -6.75 12.89
C TYR A 339 7.05 -7.40 12.78
N LEU A 340 7.06 -8.71 12.53
CA LEU A 340 8.25 -9.52 12.34
C LEU A 340 8.20 -10.15 10.95
N VAL A 341 9.22 -9.91 10.14
CA VAL A 341 9.43 -10.59 8.85
C VAL A 341 10.28 -11.83 9.13
N VAL A 342 9.73 -13.01 8.89
CA VAL A 342 10.40 -14.30 8.99
C VAL A 342 10.75 -14.76 7.58
N ARG A 343 12.06 -14.84 7.31
CA ARG A 343 12.66 -15.18 6.03
C ARG A 343 13.47 -16.47 6.16
N GLU A 344 13.49 -17.24 5.09
CA GLU A 344 14.38 -18.39 4.96
C GLU A 344 15.86 -17.95 5.02
N ASN A 345 16.70 -18.72 5.70
CA ASN A 345 18.17 -18.55 5.74
C ASN A 345 18.66 -17.12 6.05
N ARG A 346 17.92 -16.39 6.91
CA ARG A 346 18.25 -15.02 7.32
C ARG A 346 18.07 -14.84 8.82
N ASN A 347 18.61 -13.73 9.35
CA ASN A 347 18.39 -13.34 10.73
C ASN A 347 16.96 -12.79 10.90
N ASN A 348 16.15 -13.46 11.71
CA ASN A 348 14.75 -13.11 11.96
C ASN A 348 14.62 -12.56 13.38
N GLU A 349 15.05 -11.31 13.57
CA GLU A 349 15.01 -10.64 14.86
C GLU A 349 14.30 -9.29 14.80
N LYS A 350 13.54 -8.97 15.85
CA LYS A 350 12.96 -7.64 16.05
C LYS A 350 13.10 -7.24 17.51
N THR A 351 13.44 -5.99 17.75
CA THR A 351 13.43 -5.39 19.08
C THR A 351 12.17 -4.55 19.22
N LEU A 352 11.43 -4.76 20.32
CA LEU A 352 10.31 -3.94 20.74
C LEU A 352 10.80 -2.99 21.82
N ASP A 353 10.63 -1.70 21.59
CA ASP A 353 11.03 -0.67 22.55
C ASP A 353 9.82 -0.16 23.33
N TYR A 354 9.84 -0.37 24.65
CA TYR A 354 8.81 0.13 25.56
C TYR A 354 9.13 1.58 25.92
N SER A 355 8.11 2.40 26.15
CA SER A 355 8.35 3.76 26.67
C SER A 355 9.12 3.73 28.00
N GLN A 356 9.85 4.79 28.34
CA GLN A 356 10.46 4.92 29.66
C GLN A 356 9.39 5.12 30.75
N ILE A 357 9.64 4.60 31.97
CA ILE A 357 8.73 4.70 33.13
C ILE A 357 8.37 6.16 33.50
N ASP A 358 9.32 7.09 33.35
CA ASP A 358 9.15 8.49 33.77
C ASP A 358 8.58 9.40 32.68
N ILE A 359 8.39 8.87 31.46
CA ILE A 359 7.39 9.47 30.60
C ILE A 359 6.10 9.11 31.30
N THR A 360 5.49 10.08 31.97
CA THR A 360 4.07 10.04 32.28
C THR A 360 3.40 9.53 31.02
N GLN A 361 3.14 8.22 30.94
CA GLN A 361 2.04 7.72 30.14
C GLN A 361 0.92 8.49 30.79
N LYS A 362 0.57 9.64 30.20
CA LYS A 362 -0.68 10.31 30.49
C LYS A 362 -1.64 9.22 30.12
N ALA A 363 -2.02 8.45 31.13
CA ALA A 363 -3.25 7.74 31.29
C ALA A 363 -4.30 8.52 30.51
N ILE A 364 -4.42 8.25 29.21
CA ILE A 364 -5.32 9.02 28.36
C ILE A 364 -6.68 8.54 28.83
N SER A 365 -7.43 9.42 29.47
CA SER A 365 -8.82 9.15 29.77
C SER A 365 -9.53 8.89 28.44
N GLN A 366 -9.86 7.64 28.17
CA GLN A 366 -10.59 7.28 26.96
C GLN A 366 -12.08 7.47 27.22
N LYS A 367 -12.74 8.26 26.38
CA LYS A 367 -14.20 8.42 26.39
C LYS A 367 -14.75 7.80 25.10
N VAL A 368 -15.54 6.75 25.24
CA VAL A 368 -16.38 6.20 24.16
C VAL A 368 -17.74 6.87 24.23
N SER A 369 -18.14 7.55 23.15
CA SER A 369 -19.46 8.15 22.97
C SER A 369 -20.37 7.16 22.25
N LEU A 370 -21.49 6.78 22.86
CA LEU A 370 -22.51 5.94 22.25
C LEU A 370 -23.62 6.84 21.72
N GLN A 371 -23.72 6.92 20.39
CA GLN A 371 -24.64 7.80 19.68
C GLN A 371 -25.79 7.01 19.05
N GLY A 372 -26.99 7.58 19.09
CA GLY A 372 -28.22 7.02 18.53
C GLY A 372 -28.68 7.78 17.27
N LEU A 373 -29.98 7.74 17.00
CA LEU A 373 -30.61 8.48 15.91
C LEU A 373 -30.18 9.97 15.93
N SER A 374 -29.81 10.48 14.75
CA SER A 374 -29.30 11.85 14.56
C SER A 374 -27.99 12.17 15.31
N ASN A 375 -27.12 11.17 15.53
CA ASN A 375 -25.83 11.29 16.24
C ASN A 375 -25.96 11.76 17.70
N TRP A 376 -27.10 11.53 18.32
CA TRP A 376 -27.31 12.00 19.68
C TRP A 376 -26.66 11.07 20.71
N GLU A 377 -25.76 11.59 21.54
CA GLU A 377 -25.04 10.83 22.57
C GLU A 377 -25.99 10.39 23.69
N PHE A 378 -26.44 9.13 23.66
CA PHE A 378 -27.32 8.55 24.68
C PHE A 378 -26.56 7.92 25.84
N ALA A 379 -25.27 7.61 25.66
CA ALA A 379 -24.43 7.13 26.75
C ALA A 379 -22.94 7.40 26.51
N THR A 380 -22.17 7.38 27.60
CA THR A 380 -20.72 7.52 27.57
C THR A 380 -20.08 6.47 28.46
N VAL A 381 -19.01 5.86 27.97
CA VAL A 381 -18.11 5.02 28.76
C VAL A 381 -16.79 5.75 28.87
N SER A 382 -16.35 6.06 30.09
CA SER A 382 -15.04 6.65 30.34
C SER A 382 -14.18 5.73 31.19
N TYR A 383 -12.94 5.51 30.77
CA TYR A 383 -11.93 4.81 31.57
C TYR A 383 -10.99 5.84 32.20
N ASP A 384 -10.90 5.82 33.53
CA ASP A 384 -9.91 6.57 34.29
C ASP A 384 -8.75 5.64 34.69
N PRO A 385 -7.57 5.78 34.07
CA PRO A 385 -6.47 4.87 34.34
C PRO A 385 -5.79 5.16 35.69
N SER A 386 -5.99 6.34 36.29
CA SER A 386 -5.45 6.67 37.62
C SER A 386 -6.18 5.93 38.74
N THR A 387 -7.49 5.73 38.56
CA THR A 387 -8.35 5.02 39.53
C THR A 387 -8.66 3.57 39.12
N LYS A 388 -8.30 3.18 37.88
CA LYS A 388 -8.65 1.90 37.25
C LYS A 388 -10.16 1.64 37.22
N GLN A 389 -10.96 2.70 37.09
CA GLN A 389 -12.41 2.61 37.07
C GLN A 389 -12.96 2.87 35.66
N VAL A 390 -13.96 2.07 35.29
CA VAL A 390 -14.82 2.32 34.14
C VAL A 390 -16.10 2.98 34.65
N GLN A 391 -16.39 4.17 34.16
CA GLN A 391 -17.64 4.88 34.44
C GLN A 391 -18.55 4.81 33.22
N TYR A 392 -19.74 4.27 33.42
CA TYR A 392 -20.84 4.35 32.47
C TYR A 392 -21.80 5.45 32.90
N ARG A 393 -22.11 6.38 32.00
CA ARG A 393 -23.16 7.38 32.18
C ARG A 393 -24.17 7.25 31.05
N GLN A 394 -25.42 6.98 31.41
CA GLN A 394 -26.54 7.09 30.49
C GLN A 394 -27.06 8.52 30.53
N ASN A 395 -27.12 9.18 29.37
CA ASN A 395 -27.75 10.48 29.26
C ASN A 395 -29.25 10.28 29.20
N LYS A 396 -30.02 11.15 29.87
CA LYS A 396 -31.46 11.25 29.59
C LYS A 396 -31.55 11.84 28.19
N GLY A 397 -31.88 11.00 27.22
CA GLY A 397 -32.19 11.45 25.87
C GLY A 397 -33.57 12.07 25.80
#